data_AF-A0A830HLL0-F1
#
_entry.id   AF-A0A830HLL0-F1
#
_cell.length_a   1.000
_cell.length_b   1.000
_cell.length_c   1.000
_cell.angle_alpha   90.00
_cell.angle_beta   90.00
_cell.angle_gamma   90.00
#
_symmetry.space_group_name_H-M   'P 1'
#
loop_
_entity.id
_entity.type
_entity.pdbx_description
1 polymer ?
#
loop_
_entity_poly.entity_id
_entity_poly.type
_entity_poly.pdbx_seq_one_letter_code
_entity_poly.pdbx_strand_id
1 'polypeptide(L)'
;MLKVPQSGFSKTADAQRYYEAHPMERLYEQKRQETRFFSSGGDDLKNLHERCSAGIGALVLRLEKEYSKYLSTTWKTQALKRVISAFDEKEFQLNLLGLEDQNEDNIRTAAVAEVERRLGCTMDDGPWIDELYSNFFDTFLEEKVVEKLDSVEGLGITMEVEPYELKGFLADMQTQILAIVDDALASYKSYWMDSLEEALTAETKVVVTNAGTSTINIVTSFWSRTLELFARPIARRKVYTEVKKAPPFHLAVYPTFVEGILAKQRQLFEDAHAAISEKIYGVIEAIDKGMPYLEVHYQGGGCFEVSAFHRILLSKVVEIFAIHTPTPTAIRAQHDGVPIGVENNDVAAERRELQNDLVKVKQAQDGMCAAFGVTEEEIAALRAELDIGD
;
A
#
# COMPACT_ATOMS: atom_id res chain seq x y z
N MET A 1 -5.13 -33.16 -67.92
CA MET A 1 -4.38 -34.43 -67.91
C MET A 1 -2.91 -34.12 -68.16
N LEU A 2 -2.10 -34.04 -67.12
CA LEU A 2 -0.64 -33.95 -67.25
C LEU A 2 -0.07 -35.36 -67.23
N LYS A 3 0.77 -35.69 -68.22
CA LYS A 3 1.42 -37.00 -68.36
C LYS A 3 2.44 -37.17 -67.24
N VAL A 4 2.20 -38.12 -66.34
CA VAL A 4 3.22 -38.62 -65.40
C VAL A 4 4.24 -39.44 -66.21
N PRO A 5 5.55 -39.15 -66.13
CA PRO A 5 6.55 -39.95 -66.81
C PRO A 5 6.67 -41.32 -66.16
N GLN A 6 6.38 -42.38 -66.92
CA GLN A 6 6.81 -43.74 -66.60
C GLN A 6 8.23 -43.93 -67.14
N SER A 7 9.24 -43.55 -66.37
CA SER A 7 10.61 -44.00 -66.62
C SER A 7 11.36 -44.09 -65.31
N GLY A 8 12.04 -45.24 -65.11
CA GLY A 8 12.70 -45.63 -63.88
C GLY A 8 13.60 -44.55 -63.30
N PHE A 9 13.20 -44.03 -62.13
CA PHE A 9 14.08 -43.25 -61.28
C PHE A 9 14.91 -44.18 -60.40
N SER A 10 16.22 -43.91 -60.40
CA SER A 10 17.17 -44.39 -59.40
C SER A 10 16.62 -44.12 -58.00
N LYS A 11 16.67 -45.14 -57.16
CA LYS A 11 15.83 -45.29 -55.97
C LYS A 11 16.12 -44.20 -54.92
N THR A 12 15.04 -43.58 -54.46
CA THR A 12 14.82 -42.67 -53.30
C THR A 12 15.22 -41.20 -53.43
N ALA A 13 16.45 -40.81 -53.75
CA ALA A 13 16.88 -39.40 -53.57
C ALA A 13 16.25 -38.37 -54.53
N ASP A 14 16.16 -38.68 -55.83
CA ASP A 14 15.61 -37.77 -56.84
C ASP A 14 14.08 -37.69 -56.78
N ALA A 15 13.42 -38.80 -56.43
CA ALA A 15 11.99 -38.82 -56.17
C ALA A 15 11.63 -37.97 -54.94
N GLN A 16 12.47 -37.98 -53.91
CA GLN A 16 12.27 -37.20 -52.70
C GLN A 16 12.39 -35.70 -52.97
N ARG A 17 13.42 -35.27 -53.71
CA ARG A 17 13.57 -33.87 -54.18
C ARG A 17 12.41 -33.41 -55.07
N TYR A 18 11.91 -34.29 -55.94
CA TYR A 18 10.75 -33.99 -56.80
C TYR A 18 9.48 -33.73 -55.98
N TYR A 19 9.17 -34.60 -55.01
CA TYR A 19 7.98 -34.48 -54.18
C TYR A 19 8.11 -33.41 -53.07
N GLU A 20 9.33 -33.01 -52.71
CA GLU A 20 9.59 -31.80 -51.90
C GLU A 20 9.25 -30.52 -52.66
N ALA A 21 9.54 -30.46 -53.97
CA ALA A 21 9.19 -29.34 -54.83
C ALA A 21 7.70 -29.32 -55.28
N HIS A 22 6.99 -30.45 -55.19
CA HIS A 22 5.60 -30.60 -55.66
C HIS A 22 4.69 -31.22 -54.56
N PRO A 23 4.36 -30.46 -53.51
CA PRO A 23 3.66 -30.97 -52.33
C PRO A 23 2.26 -31.52 -52.63
N MET A 24 1.56 -30.94 -53.61
CA MET A 24 0.23 -31.43 -53.99
C MET A 24 0.29 -32.79 -54.68
N GLU A 25 1.23 -33.00 -55.60
CA GLU A 25 1.40 -34.29 -56.28
C GLU A 25 1.82 -35.40 -55.30
N ARG A 26 2.65 -35.05 -54.31
CA ARG A 26 3.01 -35.93 -53.20
C ARG A 26 1.77 -36.43 -52.43
N LEU A 27 0.85 -35.52 -52.08
CA LEU A 27 -0.38 -35.87 -51.37
C LEU A 27 -1.30 -36.77 -52.21
N TYR A 28 -1.44 -36.47 -53.50
CA TYR A 28 -2.24 -37.31 -54.41
C TYR A 28 -1.67 -38.71 -54.55
N GLU A 29 -0.35 -38.84 -54.74
CA GLU A 29 0.29 -40.15 -54.88
C GLU A 29 0.27 -40.93 -53.56
N GLN A 30 0.45 -40.27 -52.41
CA GLN A 30 0.27 -40.92 -51.09
C GLN A 30 -1.14 -41.47 -50.92
N LYS A 31 -2.18 -40.68 -51.21
CA LYS A 31 -3.58 -41.15 -51.13
C LYS A 31 -3.84 -42.33 -52.07
N ARG A 32 -3.24 -42.32 -53.26
CA ARG A 32 -3.36 -43.40 -54.24
C ARG A 32 -2.64 -44.68 -53.79
N GLN A 33 -1.44 -44.55 -53.23
CA GLN A 33 -0.67 -45.66 -52.69
C GLN A 33 -1.35 -46.28 -51.48
N GLU A 34 -1.90 -45.45 -50.59
CA GLU A 34 -2.73 -45.88 -49.47
C GLU A 34 -3.93 -46.69 -49.94
N THR A 35 -4.70 -46.14 -50.89
CA THR A 35 -5.87 -46.83 -51.46
C THR A 35 -5.47 -48.19 -52.06
N ARG A 36 -4.35 -48.24 -52.79
CA ARG A 36 -3.82 -49.49 -53.35
C ARG A 36 -3.44 -50.48 -52.25
N PHE A 37 -2.71 -50.05 -51.23
CA PHE A 37 -2.27 -50.89 -50.12
C PHE A 37 -3.46 -51.57 -49.43
N PHE A 38 -4.47 -50.80 -49.04
CA PHE A 38 -5.66 -51.33 -48.38
C PHE A 38 -6.59 -52.11 -49.32
N SER A 39 -6.61 -51.82 -50.62
CA SER A 39 -7.39 -52.58 -51.62
C SER A 39 -6.73 -53.90 -52.04
N SER A 40 -5.40 -54.01 -51.91
CA SER A 40 -4.62 -55.21 -52.24
C SER A 40 -4.38 -56.15 -51.05
N GLY A 41 -4.70 -55.71 -49.83
CA GLY A 41 -4.63 -56.54 -48.63
C GLY A 41 -5.75 -57.59 -48.57
N GLY A 42 -5.70 -58.48 -47.58
CA GLY A 42 -6.79 -59.42 -47.30
C GLY A 42 -8.11 -58.71 -46.95
N ASP A 43 -9.24 -59.43 -47.01
CA ASP A 43 -10.58 -58.86 -46.81
C ASP A 43 -10.72 -58.06 -45.50
N ASP A 44 -9.99 -58.44 -44.45
CA ASP A 44 -9.97 -57.72 -43.17
C ASP A 44 -9.37 -56.30 -43.28
N LEU A 45 -8.27 -56.14 -44.00
CA LEU A 45 -7.60 -54.83 -44.21
C LEU A 45 -8.45 -53.91 -45.08
N LYS A 46 -9.10 -54.48 -46.09
CA LYS A 46 -10.03 -53.77 -46.95
C LYS A 46 -11.26 -53.31 -46.15
N ASN A 47 -11.86 -54.19 -45.35
CA ASN A 47 -12.97 -53.88 -44.46
C ASN A 47 -12.62 -52.80 -43.43
N LEU A 48 -11.41 -52.82 -42.85
CA LEU A 48 -10.96 -51.82 -41.90
C LEU A 48 -10.80 -50.43 -42.54
N HIS A 49 -10.29 -50.36 -43.77
CA HIS A 49 -10.16 -49.11 -44.51
C HIS A 49 -11.52 -48.57 -44.98
N GLU A 50 -12.40 -49.42 -45.52
CA GLU A 50 -13.75 -49.05 -45.95
C GLU A 50 -14.62 -48.55 -44.80
N ARG A 51 -14.46 -49.11 -43.59
CA ARG A 51 -15.14 -48.63 -42.37
C ARG A 51 -14.50 -47.39 -41.74
N CYS A 52 -13.48 -46.80 -42.37
CA CYS A 52 -12.70 -45.68 -41.82
C CYS A 52 -12.10 -45.98 -40.43
N SER A 53 -11.68 -47.23 -40.21
CA SER A 53 -11.00 -47.68 -38.98
C SER A 53 -9.47 -47.75 -39.13
N ALA A 54 -8.95 -47.73 -40.37
CA ALA A 54 -7.53 -47.73 -40.68
C ALA A 54 -7.22 -46.78 -41.87
N GLY A 55 -6.01 -46.21 -41.89
CA GLY A 55 -5.57 -45.23 -42.89
C GLY A 55 -5.61 -43.78 -42.43
N ILE A 56 -5.15 -42.86 -43.27
CA ILE A 56 -5.06 -41.41 -43.04
C ILE A 56 -6.45 -40.82 -42.83
N GLY A 57 -7.46 -41.26 -43.60
CA GLY A 57 -8.84 -40.81 -43.40
C GLY A 57 -9.38 -41.16 -42.01
N ALA A 58 -9.12 -42.39 -41.55
CA ALA A 58 -9.47 -42.83 -40.19
C ALA A 58 -8.73 -42.02 -39.12
N LEU A 59 -7.44 -41.73 -39.34
CA LEU A 59 -6.63 -40.92 -38.44
C LEU A 59 -7.16 -39.50 -38.33
N VAL A 60 -7.46 -38.83 -39.45
CA VAL A 60 -8.02 -37.46 -39.46
C VAL A 60 -9.35 -37.42 -38.72
N LEU A 61 -10.28 -38.32 -39.03
CA LEU A 61 -11.57 -38.39 -38.33
C LEU A 61 -11.40 -38.63 -36.83
N ARG A 62 -10.47 -39.50 -36.44
CA ARG A 62 -10.18 -39.76 -35.02
C ARG A 62 -9.56 -38.54 -34.35
N LEU A 63 -8.62 -37.86 -34.99
CA LEU A 63 -7.99 -36.65 -34.45
C LEU A 63 -9.01 -35.52 -34.29
N GLU A 64 -9.85 -35.27 -35.30
CA GLU A 64 -10.92 -34.27 -35.23
C GLU A 64 -11.88 -34.57 -34.07
N LYS A 65 -12.28 -35.85 -33.92
CA LYS A 65 -13.18 -36.27 -32.85
C LYS A 65 -12.54 -36.14 -31.46
N GLU A 66 -11.32 -36.65 -31.28
CA GLU A 66 -10.62 -36.59 -29.97
C GLU A 66 -10.26 -35.15 -29.60
N TYR A 67 -9.84 -34.32 -30.57
CA TYR A 67 -9.54 -32.92 -30.34
C TYR A 67 -10.79 -32.11 -29.99
N SER A 68 -11.89 -32.30 -30.72
CA SER A 68 -13.18 -31.65 -30.40
C SER A 68 -13.68 -32.05 -29.01
N LYS A 69 -13.55 -33.34 -28.67
CA LYS A 69 -13.88 -33.83 -27.33
C LYS A 69 -13.01 -33.16 -26.26
N TYR A 70 -11.68 -33.16 -26.43
CA TYR A 70 -10.76 -32.51 -25.50
C TYR A 70 -11.06 -31.01 -25.32
N LEU A 71 -11.34 -30.30 -26.42
CA LEU A 71 -11.72 -28.90 -26.39
C LEU A 71 -12.98 -28.67 -25.55
N SER A 72 -14.03 -29.48 -25.77
CA SER A 72 -15.32 -29.34 -25.11
C SER A 72 -15.31 -29.76 -23.63
N THR A 73 -14.56 -30.79 -23.24
CA THR A 73 -14.64 -31.38 -21.89
C THR A 73 -13.59 -30.83 -20.93
N THR A 74 -12.35 -30.67 -21.38
CA THR A 74 -11.22 -30.44 -20.48
C THR A 74 -10.66 -29.04 -20.66
N TRP A 75 -10.40 -28.67 -21.92
CA TRP A 75 -9.77 -27.37 -22.22
C TRP A 75 -10.73 -26.21 -21.95
N LYS A 76 -11.99 -26.29 -22.40
CA LYS A 76 -13.02 -25.24 -22.19
C LYS A 76 -13.06 -24.80 -20.72
N THR A 77 -13.29 -25.75 -19.81
CA THR A 77 -13.43 -25.50 -18.38
C THR A 77 -12.18 -24.89 -17.78
N GLN A 78 -11.00 -25.44 -18.06
CA GLN A 78 -9.74 -24.93 -17.51
C GLN A 78 -9.38 -23.54 -18.06
N ALA A 79 -9.60 -23.33 -19.36
CA ALA A 79 -9.33 -22.05 -20.00
C ALA A 79 -10.29 -20.97 -19.49
N LEU A 80 -11.59 -21.27 -19.37
CA LEU A 80 -12.56 -20.34 -18.78
C LEU A 80 -12.21 -19.99 -17.34
N LYS A 81 -11.85 -20.98 -16.50
CA LYS A 81 -11.40 -20.71 -15.12
C LYS A 81 -10.21 -19.77 -15.07
N ARG A 82 -9.22 -19.95 -15.95
CA ARG A 82 -8.05 -19.05 -16.04
C ARG A 82 -8.42 -17.64 -16.46
N VAL A 83 -9.31 -17.50 -17.45
CA VAL A 83 -9.78 -16.18 -17.93
C VAL A 83 -10.60 -15.48 -16.85
N ILE A 84 -11.50 -16.20 -16.16
CA ILE A 84 -12.29 -15.66 -15.03
C ILE A 84 -11.36 -15.20 -13.90
N SER A 85 -10.41 -16.05 -13.48
CA SER A 85 -9.46 -15.67 -12.43
C SER A 85 -8.59 -14.48 -12.84
N ALA A 86 -8.15 -14.41 -14.10
CA ALA A 86 -7.38 -13.26 -14.60
C ALA A 86 -8.23 -11.99 -14.63
N PHE A 87 -9.52 -12.09 -14.97
CA PHE A 87 -10.45 -10.97 -14.92
C PHE A 87 -10.64 -10.47 -13.49
N ASP A 88 -10.95 -11.38 -12.55
CA ASP A 88 -11.19 -11.04 -11.14
C ASP A 88 -9.93 -10.45 -10.49
N GLU A 89 -8.74 -10.97 -10.82
CA GLU A 89 -7.45 -10.43 -10.35
C GLU A 89 -7.20 -9.01 -10.85
N LYS A 90 -7.41 -8.76 -12.14
CA LYS A 90 -7.20 -7.43 -12.74
C LYS A 90 -8.23 -6.42 -12.24
N GLU A 91 -9.47 -6.86 -12.05
CA GLU A 91 -10.53 -6.04 -11.45
C GLU A 91 -10.20 -5.70 -9.98
N PHE A 92 -9.68 -6.67 -9.22
CA PHE A 92 -9.20 -6.41 -7.87
C PHE A 92 -8.06 -5.39 -7.83
N GLN A 93 -7.03 -5.56 -8.67
CA GLN A 93 -5.91 -4.62 -8.75
C GLN A 93 -6.38 -3.21 -9.11
N LEU A 94 -7.31 -3.09 -10.08
CA LEU A 94 -7.88 -1.80 -10.46
C LEU A 94 -8.62 -1.14 -9.29
N ASN A 95 -9.45 -1.89 -8.56
CA ASN A 95 -10.17 -1.38 -7.40
C ASN A 95 -9.23 -1.02 -6.23
N LEU A 96 -8.09 -1.70 -6.12
CA LEU A 96 -7.06 -1.39 -5.13
C LEU A 96 -6.32 -0.08 -5.43
N LEU A 97 -6.34 0.43 -6.67
CA LEU A 97 -5.83 1.78 -6.93
C LEU A 97 -6.75 2.88 -6.37
N GLY A 98 -7.93 2.50 -5.87
CA GLY A 98 -8.90 3.39 -5.23
C GLY A 98 -9.99 3.90 -6.16
N LEU A 99 -10.78 4.84 -5.63
CA LEU A 99 -12.03 5.30 -6.24
C LEU A 99 -11.81 5.98 -7.60
N GLU A 100 -12.60 5.56 -8.59
CA GLU A 100 -12.74 6.20 -9.90
C GLU A 100 -14.04 7.03 -9.97
N ASP A 101 -14.53 7.51 -8.82
CA ASP A 101 -15.80 8.24 -8.77
C ASP A 101 -15.65 9.65 -9.36
N GLN A 102 -16.63 10.09 -10.15
CA GLN A 102 -16.67 11.47 -10.64
C GLN A 102 -17.30 12.42 -9.61
N ASN A 103 -17.89 11.89 -8.55
CA ASN A 103 -18.46 12.68 -7.48
C ASN A 103 -17.39 13.10 -6.47
N GLU A 104 -17.00 14.38 -6.51
CA GLU A 104 -16.02 14.98 -5.59
C GLU A 104 -16.42 14.78 -4.11
N ASP A 105 -17.71 14.80 -3.78
CA ASP A 105 -18.17 14.63 -2.39
C ASP A 105 -17.88 13.22 -1.85
N ASN A 106 -17.98 12.20 -2.70
CA ASN A 106 -17.68 10.81 -2.31
C ASN A 106 -16.19 10.61 -2.12
N ILE A 107 -15.37 11.13 -3.04
CA ILE A 107 -13.90 11.11 -2.91
C ILE A 107 -13.49 11.84 -1.63
N ARG A 108 -14.11 13.00 -1.34
CA ARG A 108 -13.82 13.77 -0.13
C ARG A 108 -14.16 13.03 1.13
N THR A 109 -15.33 12.41 1.18
CA THR A 109 -15.76 11.61 2.33
C THR A 109 -14.79 10.46 2.57
N ALA A 110 -14.37 9.76 1.51
CA ALA A 110 -13.41 8.67 1.61
C ALA A 110 -12.00 9.14 2.02
N ALA A 111 -11.55 10.29 1.50
CA ALA A 111 -10.27 10.89 1.85
C ALA A 111 -10.22 11.29 3.33
N VAL A 112 -11.29 11.93 3.84
CA VAL A 112 -11.41 12.29 5.26
C VAL A 112 -11.42 11.04 6.13
N ALA A 113 -12.23 10.03 5.78
CA ALA A 113 -12.28 8.78 6.53
C ALA A 113 -10.91 8.07 6.59
N GLU A 114 -10.12 8.13 5.50
CA GLU A 114 -8.77 7.58 5.49
C GLU A 114 -7.80 8.40 6.36
N VAL A 115 -7.86 9.74 6.34
CA VAL A 115 -7.05 10.57 7.26
C VAL A 115 -7.43 10.28 8.72
N GLU A 116 -8.72 10.21 9.03
CA GLU A 116 -9.21 9.84 10.36
C GLU A 116 -8.77 8.43 10.76
N ARG A 117 -8.79 7.47 9.82
CA ARG A 117 -8.27 6.12 10.06
C ARG A 117 -6.79 6.15 10.40
N ARG A 118 -5.99 6.95 9.69
CA ARG A 118 -4.54 7.04 9.89
C ARG A 118 -4.14 7.85 11.10
N LEU A 119 -4.86 8.92 11.46
CA LEU A 119 -4.52 9.81 12.57
C LEU A 119 -5.33 9.53 13.85
N GLY A 120 -6.45 8.80 13.77
CA GLY A 120 -7.38 8.63 14.89
C GLY A 120 -7.61 7.20 15.38
N CYS A 121 -6.98 6.19 14.75
CA CYS A 121 -7.23 4.74 14.82
C CYS A 121 -8.34 4.21 15.77
N THR A 122 -9.38 3.63 15.16
CA THR A 122 -10.65 3.20 15.77
C THR A 122 -10.86 1.69 15.89
N MET A 123 -9.81 0.86 15.90
CA MET A 123 -9.98 -0.58 16.17
C MET A 123 -8.97 -1.03 17.22
N ASP A 124 -9.47 -1.18 18.45
CA ASP A 124 -8.90 -1.89 19.61
C ASP A 124 -7.67 -1.30 20.34
N ASP A 125 -6.74 -0.59 19.69
CA ASP A 125 -5.48 -0.13 20.33
C ASP A 125 -5.47 1.36 20.77
N GLY A 126 -6.58 2.08 20.59
CA GLY A 126 -6.67 3.51 20.85
C GLY A 126 -5.93 4.38 19.81
N PRO A 127 -6.12 5.72 19.84
CA PRO A 127 -5.49 6.61 18.86
C PRO A 127 -3.99 6.72 19.16
N TRP A 128 -3.12 6.27 18.25
CA TRP A 128 -1.67 6.39 18.44
C TRP A 128 -1.18 7.84 18.55
N ILE A 129 -1.95 8.83 18.07
CA ILE A 129 -1.63 10.25 18.30
C ILE A 129 -1.76 10.60 19.78
N ASP A 130 -2.69 10.00 20.52
CA ASP A 130 -2.80 10.22 21.96
C ASP A 130 -1.61 9.58 22.69
N GLU A 131 -1.11 8.44 22.20
CA GLU A 131 0.13 7.82 22.68
C GLU A 131 1.36 8.69 22.36
N LEU A 132 1.48 9.19 21.13
CA LEU A 132 2.55 10.13 20.74
C LEU A 132 2.50 11.39 21.60
N TYR A 133 1.30 11.90 21.88
CA TYR A 133 1.10 13.05 22.75
C TYR A 133 1.51 12.76 24.19
N SER A 134 1.18 11.59 24.72
CA SER A 134 1.61 11.20 26.07
C SER A 134 3.12 11.03 26.14
N ASN A 135 3.72 10.33 25.17
CA ASN A 135 5.18 10.13 25.08
C ASN A 135 5.95 11.45 24.92
N PHE A 136 5.34 12.47 24.32
CA PHE A 136 5.94 13.79 24.24
C PHE A 136 6.18 14.39 25.64
N PHE A 137 5.20 14.29 26.54
CA PHE A 137 5.34 14.79 27.91
C PHE A 137 6.15 13.83 28.80
N ASP A 138 5.85 12.54 28.73
CA ASP A 138 6.39 11.53 29.66
C ASP A 138 7.84 11.13 29.34
N THR A 139 8.27 11.27 28.08
CA THR A 139 9.61 10.85 27.65
C THR A 139 10.37 12.01 27.03
N PHE A 140 9.82 12.65 25.99
CA PHE A 140 10.59 13.68 25.28
C PHE A 140 10.88 14.89 26.16
N LEU A 141 9.88 15.47 26.83
CA LEU A 141 10.10 16.61 27.73
C LEU A 141 10.87 16.22 29.00
N GLU A 142 10.63 15.02 29.52
CA GLU A 142 11.38 14.51 30.67
C GLU A 142 12.89 14.48 30.36
N GLU A 143 13.28 13.82 29.27
CA GLU A 143 14.70 13.69 28.86
C GLU A 143 15.30 15.02 28.38
N LYS A 144 14.55 15.82 27.63
CA LYS A 144 15.09 17.03 26.98
C LYS A 144 15.10 18.24 27.89
N VAL A 145 14.21 18.31 28.87
CA VAL A 145 14.01 19.49 29.71
C VAL A 145 14.18 19.16 31.18
N VAL A 146 13.44 18.18 31.71
CA VAL A 146 13.41 17.90 33.16
C VAL A 146 14.77 17.39 33.66
N GLU A 147 15.26 16.27 33.14
CA GLU A 147 16.53 15.68 33.57
C GLU A 147 17.72 16.63 33.39
N LYS A 148 17.70 17.42 32.31
CA LYS A 148 18.76 18.41 32.05
C LYS A 148 18.69 19.59 33.01
N LEU A 149 17.50 20.09 33.33
CA LEU A 149 17.34 21.17 34.30
C LEU A 149 17.64 20.71 35.73
N ASP A 150 17.36 19.45 36.07
CA ASP A 150 17.79 18.84 37.35
C ASP A 150 19.33 18.83 37.51
N SER A 151 20.07 18.84 36.40
CA SER A 151 21.53 18.82 36.38
C SER A 151 22.20 20.20 36.47
N VAL A 152 21.43 21.29 36.42
CA VAL A 152 21.96 22.66 36.48
C VAL A 152 22.41 23.01 37.90
N GLU A 153 23.66 23.46 38.03
CA GLU A 153 24.25 23.83 39.31
C GLU A 153 23.51 25.01 39.94
N GLY A 154 23.12 24.87 41.21
CA GLY A 154 22.37 25.89 41.96
C GLY A 154 20.85 25.86 41.79
N LEU A 155 20.30 25.01 40.92
CA LEU A 155 18.86 24.73 40.90
C LEU A 155 18.49 23.73 42.02
N GLY A 156 17.49 24.07 42.83
CA GLY A 156 16.97 23.19 43.89
C GLY A 156 17.82 23.12 45.17
N ILE A 157 18.87 23.94 45.27
CA ILE A 157 19.76 24.04 46.43
C ILE A 157 19.84 25.52 46.82
N THR A 158 19.93 25.78 48.13
CA THR A 158 20.21 27.12 48.64
C THR A 158 21.72 27.38 48.61
N MET A 159 22.15 28.47 47.98
CA MET A 159 23.56 28.83 47.84
C MET A 159 23.85 30.20 48.46
N GLU A 160 25.02 30.35 49.07
CA GLU A 160 25.55 31.65 49.48
C GLU A 160 26.38 32.23 48.33
N VAL A 161 26.05 33.43 47.90
CA VAL A 161 26.69 34.13 46.78
C VAL A 161 27.15 35.51 47.23
N GLU A 162 28.41 35.86 46.93
CA GLU A 162 28.93 37.19 47.27
C GLU A 162 28.26 38.28 46.39
N PRO A 163 28.03 39.50 46.92
CA PRO A 163 27.32 40.59 46.23
C PRO A 163 27.83 40.95 44.84
N TYR A 164 29.14 40.81 44.61
CA TYR A 164 29.73 41.12 43.31
C TYR A 164 29.60 39.96 42.31
N GLU A 165 29.30 38.74 42.77
CA GLU A 165 29.14 37.54 41.94
C GLU A 165 27.67 37.26 41.60
N LEU A 166 26.72 37.76 42.41
CA LEU A 166 25.28 37.51 42.26
C LEU A 166 24.77 37.76 40.84
N LYS A 167 25.16 38.88 40.22
CA LYS A 167 24.74 39.20 38.85
C LYS A 167 25.28 38.20 37.81
N GLY A 168 26.53 37.76 37.99
CA GLY A 168 27.14 36.76 37.11
C GLY A 168 26.46 35.39 37.27
N PHE A 169 26.24 34.99 38.52
CA PHE A 169 25.56 33.73 38.87
C PHE A 169 24.15 33.65 38.25
N LEU A 170 23.34 34.70 38.37
CA LEU A 170 21.99 34.72 37.79
C LEU A 170 22.02 34.70 36.25
N ALA A 171 22.95 35.42 35.62
CA ALA A 171 23.12 35.41 34.17
C ALA A 171 23.58 34.04 33.64
N ASP A 172 24.49 33.37 34.36
CA ASP A 172 24.96 32.03 34.01
C ASP A 172 23.82 31.00 34.15
N MET A 173 23.02 31.08 35.22
CA MET A 173 21.85 30.23 35.41
C MET A 173 20.82 30.42 34.29
N GLN A 174 20.50 31.67 33.94
CA GLN A 174 19.62 31.96 32.80
C GLN A 174 20.17 31.36 31.51
N THR A 175 21.45 31.55 31.22
CA THR A 175 22.10 31.04 30.01
C THR A 175 22.01 29.52 29.92
N GLN A 176 22.22 28.80 31.02
CA GLN A 176 22.10 27.35 31.07
C GLN A 176 20.66 26.87 30.85
N ILE A 177 19.68 27.50 31.50
CA ILE A 177 18.26 27.16 31.33
C ILE A 177 17.81 27.42 29.89
N LEU A 178 18.21 28.57 29.31
CA LEU A 178 17.91 28.92 27.92
C LEU A 178 18.49 27.89 26.96
N ALA A 179 19.75 27.50 27.14
CA ALA A 179 20.40 26.51 26.28
C ALA A 179 19.68 25.15 26.29
N ILE A 180 19.18 24.71 27.45
CA ILE A 180 18.41 23.46 27.58
C ILE A 180 17.07 23.57 26.85
N VAL A 181 16.35 24.67 27.04
CA VAL A 181 15.05 24.88 26.38
C VAL A 181 15.21 25.03 24.87
N ASP A 182 16.23 25.76 24.41
CA ASP A 182 16.50 25.95 22.99
C ASP A 182 16.82 24.62 22.29
N ASP A 183 17.55 23.70 22.95
CA ASP A 183 17.80 22.34 22.43
C ASP A 183 16.50 21.52 22.32
N ALA A 184 15.62 21.62 23.32
CA ALA A 184 14.31 20.97 23.29
C ALA A 184 13.41 21.55 22.19
N LEU A 185 13.36 22.86 22.04
CA LEU A 185 12.62 23.58 21.00
C LEU A 185 13.14 23.26 19.60
N ALA A 186 14.45 23.15 19.41
CA ALA A 186 15.06 22.75 18.14
C ALA A 186 14.61 21.34 17.71
N SER A 187 14.38 20.43 18.66
CA SER A 187 13.92 19.05 18.41
C SER A 187 12.39 18.91 18.39
N TYR A 188 11.65 19.91 18.86
CA TYR A 188 10.20 19.87 19.05
C TYR A 188 9.45 19.57 17.75
N LYS A 189 9.77 20.30 16.68
CA LYS A 189 9.04 20.18 15.41
C LYS A 189 9.29 18.83 14.74
N SER A 190 10.54 18.36 14.70
CA SER A 190 10.88 17.08 14.07
C SER A 190 10.25 15.91 14.80
N TYR A 191 10.19 15.94 16.14
CA TYR A 191 9.53 14.91 16.93
C TYR A 191 8.09 14.63 16.43
N TRP A 192 7.32 15.68 16.17
CA TRP A 192 5.94 15.55 15.69
C TRP A 192 5.86 15.29 14.20
N MET A 193 6.57 16.08 13.40
CA MET A 193 6.41 16.06 11.95
C MET A 193 6.90 14.76 11.32
N ASP A 194 7.97 14.15 11.84
CA ASP A 194 8.51 12.91 11.28
C ASP A 194 7.48 11.78 11.39
N SER A 195 6.83 11.62 12.56
CA SER A 195 5.80 10.61 12.77
C SER A 195 4.51 10.87 11.97
N LEU A 196 4.10 12.15 11.85
CA LEU A 196 2.92 12.52 11.07
C LEU A 196 3.14 12.34 9.57
N GLU A 197 4.34 12.67 9.08
CA GLU A 197 4.75 12.47 7.69
C GLU A 197 4.78 10.99 7.35
N GLU A 198 5.38 10.17 8.20
CA GLU A 198 5.40 8.70 8.01
C GLU A 198 3.97 8.13 7.95
N ALA A 199 3.10 8.51 8.89
CA ALA A 199 1.71 8.04 8.92
C ALA A 199 0.92 8.44 7.66
N LEU A 200 1.02 9.70 7.23
CA LEU A 200 0.25 10.21 6.09
C LEU A 200 0.78 9.74 4.73
N THR A 201 2.07 9.44 4.63
CA THR A 201 2.71 8.96 3.39
C THR A 201 2.80 7.44 3.28
N ALA A 202 2.47 6.70 4.36
CA ALA A 202 2.53 5.25 4.39
C ALA A 202 1.79 4.58 3.22
N GLU A 203 2.45 3.60 2.61
CA GLU A 203 1.91 2.80 1.52
C GLU A 203 0.98 1.71 2.06
N THR A 204 -0.13 1.47 1.36
CA THR A 204 -1.06 0.40 1.69
C THR A 204 -0.78 -0.82 0.81
N LYS A 205 -0.62 -2.01 1.41
CA LYS A 205 -0.20 -3.23 0.72
C LYS A 205 -1.11 -4.40 1.04
N VAL A 206 -1.24 -5.32 0.08
CA VAL A 206 -1.86 -6.62 0.31
C VAL A 206 -0.82 -7.54 0.97
N VAL A 207 -1.14 -8.05 2.16
CA VAL A 207 -0.27 -8.98 2.90
C VAL A 207 -0.95 -10.35 2.99
N VAL A 208 -0.21 -11.39 2.60
CA VAL A 208 -0.64 -12.78 2.74
C VAL A 208 -0.25 -13.27 4.13
N THR A 209 -1.24 -13.57 4.97
CA THR A 209 -0.99 -13.89 6.39
C THR A 209 -0.65 -15.36 6.61
N ASN A 210 -1.24 -16.27 5.83
CA ASN A 210 -0.94 -17.70 5.92
C ASN A 210 -1.04 -18.36 4.54
N ALA A 211 0.12 -18.77 4.02
CA ALA A 211 0.28 -19.41 2.71
C ALA A 211 -0.52 -20.72 2.56
N GLY A 212 -0.88 -21.38 3.67
CA GLY A 212 -1.68 -22.60 3.66
C GLY A 212 -3.20 -22.38 3.65
N THR A 213 -3.68 -21.14 3.87
CA THR A 213 -5.13 -20.83 3.96
C THR A 213 -5.58 -19.75 2.99
N SER A 214 -4.67 -19.23 2.14
CA SER A 214 -4.97 -18.16 1.17
C SER A 214 -5.68 -16.94 1.78
N THR A 215 -5.45 -16.68 3.07
CA THR A 215 -5.99 -15.52 3.77
C THR A 215 -5.08 -14.32 3.56
N ILE A 216 -5.70 -13.18 3.25
CA ILE A 216 -5.01 -11.92 3.01
C ILE A 216 -5.66 -10.80 3.81
N ASN A 217 -4.89 -9.76 4.07
CA ASN A 217 -5.37 -8.48 4.57
C ASN A 217 -4.76 -7.34 3.75
N ILE A 218 -5.37 -6.16 3.82
CA ILE A 218 -4.85 -4.94 3.23
C ILE A 218 -4.39 -4.08 4.40
N VAL A 219 -3.09 -3.80 4.46
CA VAL A 219 -2.47 -3.17 5.63
C VAL A 219 -1.71 -1.92 5.25
N THR A 220 -1.75 -0.92 6.13
CA THR A 220 -0.91 0.27 6.06
C THR A 220 0.00 0.28 7.28
N SER A 221 1.30 0.16 7.08
CA SER A 221 2.27 0.09 8.17
C SER A 221 3.13 1.33 8.22
N PHE A 222 3.31 1.88 9.42
CA PHE A 222 4.18 3.02 9.70
C PHE A 222 4.63 2.97 11.14
N TRP A 223 5.84 3.46 11.41
CA TRP A 223 6.46 3.47 12.72
C TRP A 223 6.51 2.05 13.32
N SER A 224 5.66 1.76 14.30
CA SER A 224 5.47 0.45 14.92
C SER A 224 4.03 -0.07 14.77
N ARG A 225 3.19 0.62 14.00
CA ARG A 225 1.76 0.36 13.86
C ARG A 225 1.44 -0.25 12.51
N THR A 226 0.45 -1.13 12.51
CA THR A 226 -0.11 -1.73 11.31
C THR A 226 -1.61 -1.54 11.35
N LEU A 227 -2.12 -0.76 10.41
CA LEU A 227 -3.55 -0.51 10.26
C LEU A 227 -4.13 -1.48 9.26
N GLU A 228 -4.91 -2.42 9.76
CA GLU A 228 -5.60 -3.41 8.95
C GLU A 228 -6.93 -2.86 8.41
N LEU A 229 -7.21 -3.11 7.14
CA LEU A 229 -8.52 -2.77 6.54
C LEU A 229 -9.62 -3.69 7.08
N PHE A 230 -9.28 -4.96 7.35
CA PHE A 230 -10.19 -5.94 7.93
C PHE A 230 -9.69 -6.34 9.31
N ALA A 231 -10.57 -6.37 10.32
CA ALA A 231 -10.23 -6.71 11.71
C ALA A 231 -9.59 -8.11 11.89
N ARG A 232 -9.76 -9.00 10.90
CA ARG A 232 -9.05 -10.27 10.81
C ARG A 232 -8.75 -10.57 9.34
N PRO A 233 -7.64 -11.26 9.03
CA PRO A 233 -7.40 -11.78 7.70
C PRO A 233 -8.57 -12.64 7.21
N ILE A 234 -9.02 -12.40 5.99
CA ILE A 234 -10.12 -13.15 5.37
C ILE A 234 -9.64 -13.77 4.06
N ALA A 235 -10.41 -14.72 3.54
CA ALA A 235 -10.08 -15.39 2.29
C ALA A 235 -9.91 -14.37 1.14
N ARG A 236 -8.90 -14.58 0.29
CA ARG A 236 -8.55 -13.71 -0.84
C ARG A 236 -9.76 -13.26 -1.67
N ARG A 237 -10.63 -14.19 -2.07
CA ARG A 237 -11.83 -13.86 -2.85
C ARG A 237 -12.86 -13.02 -2.10
N LYS A 238 -12.96 -13.19 -0.78
CA LYS A 238 -13.82 -12.34 0.06
C LYS A 238 -13.27 -10.92 0.08
N VAL A 239 -11.95 -10.74 0.20
CA VAL A 239 -11.31 -9.43 0.03
C VAL A 239 -11.65 -8.83 -1.34
N TYR A 240 -11.59 -9.62 -2.42
CA TYR A 240 -11.87 -9.10 -3.76
C TYR A 240 -13.30 -8.56 -3.87
N THR A 241 -14.24 -9.31 -3.30
CA THR A 241 -15.65 -8.93 -3.25
C THR A 241 -15.88 -7.66 -2.42
N GLU A 242 -15.23 -7.55 -1.26
CA GLU A 242 -15.38 -6.38 -0.38
C GLU A 242 -14.72 -5.13 -0.97
N VAL A 243 -13.51 -5.26 -1.53
CA VAL A 243 -12.81 -4.16 -2.22
C VAL A 243 -13.56 -3.71 -3.48
N LYS A 244 -14.19 -4.62 -4.21
CA LYS A 244 -15.05 -4.25 -5.34
C LYS A 244 -16.29 -3.46 -4.90
N LYS A 245 -16.88 -3.77 -3.74
CA LYS A 245 -18.04 -3.04 -3.21
C LYS A 245 -17.67 -1.68 -2.63
N ALA A 246 -16.54 -1.62 -1.95
CA ALA A 246 -16.03 -0.43 -1.28
C ALA A 246 -14.52 -0.32 -1.51
N PRO A 247 -14.10 0.26 -2.64
CA PRO A 247 -12.68 0.47 -2.94
C PRO A 247 -12.02 1.34 -1.85
N PRO A 248 -10.87 0.93 -1.29
CA PRO A 248 -10.17 1.72 -0.30
C PRO A 248 -9.65 3.03 -0.90
N PHE A 249 -9.59 4.08 -0.08
CA PHE A 249 -8.92 5.32 -0.45
C PHE A 249 -7.47 5.27 0.01
N HIS A 250 -6.53 5.61 -0.88
CA HIS A 250 -5.09 5.59 -0.58
C HIS A 250 -4.53 7.01 -0.63
N LEU A 251 -4.10 7.55 0.52
CA LEU A 251 -3.52 8.90 0.58
C LEU A 251 -2.32 9.08 -0.34
N ALA A 252 -1.47 8.05 -0.46
CA ALA A 252 -0.27 8.06 -1.31
C ALA A 252 -0.57 8.30 -2.80
N VAL A 253 -1.80 8.05 -3.24
CA VAL A 253 -2.26 8.29 -4.61
C VAL A 253 -2.50 9.79 -4.87
N TYR A 254 -2.73 10.58 -3.82
CA TYR A 254 -3.07 12.01 -3.91
C TYR A 254 -2.00 12.86 -3.20
N PRO A 255 -0.80 13.00 -3.79
CA PRO A 255 0.34 13.64 -3.13
C PRO A 255 0.06 15.09 -2.75
N THR A 256 -0.66 15.84 -3.59
CA THR A 256 -1.03 17.23 -3.31
C THR A 256 -1.95 17.39 -2.10
N PHE A 257 -2.80 16.39 -1.83
CA PHE A 257 -3.65 16.39 -0.63
C PHE A 257 -2.80 16.18 0.62
N VAL A 258 -1.92 15.17 0.58
CA VAL A 258 -1.01 14.84 1.69
C VAL A 258 -0.07 16.00 1.99
N GLU A 259 0.53 16.60 0.96
CA GLU A 259 1.39 17.78 1.10
C GLU A 259 0.63 18.97 1.69
N GLY A 260 -0.63 19.19 1.28
CA GLY A 260 -1.47 20.25 1.84
C GLY A 260 -1.78 20.05 3.32
N ILE A 261 -2.04 18.81 3.74
CA ILE A 261 -2.22 18.47 5.16
C ILE A 261 -0.91 18.71 5.92
N LEU A 262 0.20 18.20 5.42
CA LEU A 262 1.52 18.36 6.04
C LEU A 262 1.94 19.82 6.14
N ALA A 263 1.64 20.64 5.14
CA ALA A 263 1.90 22.08 5.17
C ALA A 263 1.13 22.76 6.32
N LYS A 264 -0.15 22.42 6.51
CA LYS A 264 -0.95 22.92 7.63
C LYS A 264 -0.43 22.43 8.98
N GLN A 265 -0.03 21.17 9.09
CA GLN A 265 0.61 20.64 10.30
C GLN A 265 1.92 21.40 10.61
N ARG A 266 2.77 21.61 9.60
CA ARG A 266 4.03 22.36 9.76
C ARG A 266 3.77 23.76 10.29
N GLN A 267 2.79 24.47 9.73
CA GLN A 267 2.40 25.80 10.21
C GLN A 267 1.88 25.74 11.66
N LEU A 268 1.01 24.77 11.97
CA LEU A 268 0.46 24.58 13.31
C LEU A 268 1.55 24.40 14.38
N PHE A 269 2.57 23.58 14.08
CA PHE A 269 3.70 23.38 14.98
C PHE A 269 4.71 24.54 14.97
N GLU A 270 4.84 25.29 13.88
CA GLU A 270 5.62 26.53 13.85
C GLU A 270 5.02 27.62 14.74
N ASP A 271 3.70 27.80 14.66
CA ASP A 271 2.96 28.75 15.51
C ASP A 271 3.06 28.35 16.99
N ALA A 272 2.92 27.04 17.28
CA ALA A 272 3.09 26.51 18.63
C ALA A 272 4.53 26.72 19.15
N HIS A 273 5.54 26.42 18.33
CA HIS A 273 6.94 26.65 18.67
C HIS A 273 7.21 28.12 19.00
N ALA A 274 6.73 29.05 18.17
CA ALA A 274 6.88 30.49 18.41
C ALA A 274 6.21 30.92 19.72
N ALA A 275 5.00 30.42 20.00
CA ALA A 275 4.28 30.73 21.24
C ALA A 275 5.00 30.17 22.48
N ILE A 276 5.47 28.91 22.43
CA ILE A 276 6.24 28.29 23.52
C ILE A 276 7.52 29.09 23.76
N SER A 277 8.26 29.39 22.70
CA SER A 277 9.51 30.15 22.76
C SER A 277 9.32 31.52 23.41
N GLU A 278 8.35 32.32 22.94
CA GLU A 278 8.04 33.63 23.51
C GLU A 278 7.73 33.54 25.02
N LYS A 279 6.89 32.56 25.42
CA LYS A 279 6.49 32.41 26.82
C LYS A 279 7.61 31.93 27.71
N ILE A 280 8.45 30.99 27.25
CA ILE A 280 9.58 30.51 28.04
C ILE A 280 10.64 31.61 28.18
N TYR A 281 10.97 32.34 27.12
CA TYR A 281 11.89 33.48 27.23
C TYR A 281 11.38 34.51 28.25
N GLY A 282 10.08 34.81 28.25
CA GLY A 282 9.48 35.69 29.25
C GLY A 282 9.61 35.17 30.69
N VAL A 283 9.55 33.86 30.92
CA VAL A 283 9.77 33.25 32.24
C VAL A 283 11.24 33.36 32.65
N ILE A 284 12.17 33.08 31.73
CA ILE A 284 13.60 33.05 32.04
C ILE A 284 14.16 34.47 32.24
N GLU A 285 13.78 35.45 31.41
CA GLU A 285 14.15 36.87 31.61
C GLU A 285 13.64 37.44 32.94
N ALA A 286 12.60 36.84 33.52
CA ALA A 286 12.03 37.28 34.78
C ALA A 286 12.79 36.74 36.00
N ILE A 287 13.77 35.84 35.83
CA ILE A 287 14.64 35.34 36.91
C ILE A 287 15.41 36.50 37.56
N ASP A 288 15.93 37.46 36.79
CA ASP A 288 16.63 38.65 37.32
C ASP A 288 15.72 39.66 38.02
N LYS A 289 14.40 39.48 37.94
CA LYS A 289 13.41 40.46 38.42
C LYS A 289 12.76 40.05 39.76
N GLY A 290 13.29 39.03 40.44
CA GLY A 290 12.84 38.62 41.79
C GLY A 290 11.50 37.87 41.80
N MET A 291 11.33 36.93 40.87
CA MET A 291 10.12 36.16 40.65
C MET A 291 9.98 34.93 41.57
N PRO A 292 8.79 34.31 41.68
CA PRO A 292 8.51 33.18 42.59
C PRO A 292 9.33 31.90 42.39
N TYR A 293 10.24 31.89 41.40
CA TYR A 293 11.14 30.79 41.09
C TYR A 293 12.52 30.96 41.73
N LEU A 294 12.81 32.15 42.28
CA LEU A 294 14.09 32.52 42.86
C LEU A 294 13.87 33.46 44.06
N GLU A 295 14.26 33.02 45.26
CA GLU A 295 14.33 33.86 46.45
C GLU A 295 15.77 34.31 46.67
N VAL A 296 15.97 35.61 46.89
CA VAL A 296 17.27 36.20 47.20
C VAL A 296 17.15 36.96 48.51
N HIS A 297 17.78 36.45 49.57
CA HIS A 297 17.78 37.06 50.90
C HIS A 297 19.17 37.57 51.25
N TYR A 298 19.29 38.81 51.70
CA TYR A 298 20.57 39.31 52.22
C TYR A 298 20.80 38.73 53.62
N GLN A 299 21.76 37.82 53.74
CA GLN A 299 22.22 37.36 55.03
C GLN A 299 23.30 38.34 55.53
N GLY A 300 23.05 39.00 56.66
CA GLY A 300 24.00 39.93 57.24
C GLY A 300 25.41 39.32 57.35
N GLY A 301 26.45 40.11 57.07
CA GLY A 301 27.82 39.60 56.90
C GLY A 301 28.38 39.80 55.49
N GLY A 302 27.56 40.28 54.55
CA GLY A 302 28.01 40.65 53.21
C GLY A 302 27.80 39.57 52.15
N CYS A 303 26.90 38.61 52.36
CA CYS A 303 26.53 37.59 51.38
C CYS A 303 25.02 37.61 51.09
N PHE A 304 24.63 37.07 49.93
CA PHE A 304 23.24 36.80 49.59
C PHE A 304 23.00 35.29 49.63
N GLU A 305 21.90 34.88 50.26
CA GLU A 305 21.35 33.54 50.15
C GLU A 305 20.42 33.51 48.94
N VAL A 306 20.70 32.63 47.98
CA VAL A 306 19.90 32.44 46.78
C VAL A 306 19.27 31.05 46.85
N SER A 307 17.94 30.99 46.81
CA SER A 307 17.16 29.76 46.79
C SER A 307 16.38 29.68 45.48
N ALA A 308 16.76 28.76 44.59
CA ALA A 308 16.03 28.53 43.35
C ALA A 308 14.97 27.42 43.53
N PHE A 309 13.69 27.77 43.36
CA PHE A 309 12.57 26.82 43.41
C PHE A 309 12.42 26.08 42.08
N HIS A 310 13.40 25.24 41.81
CA HIS A 310 13.55 24.45 40.61
C HIS A 310 12.27 23.70 40.17
N ARG A 311 11.54 23.07 41.11
CA ARG A 311 10.28 22.36 40.79
C ARG A 311 9.18 23.29 40.25
N ILE A 312 9.14 24.53 40.72
CA ILE A 312 8.15 25.52 40.28
C ILE A 312 8.51 26.01 38.88
N LEU A 313 9.80 26.23 38.60
CA LEU A 313 10.29 26.59 37.26
C LEU A 313 10.01 25.46 36.26
N LEU A 314 10.38 24.22 36.59
CA LEU A 314 10.08 23.03 35.78
C LEU A 314 8.59 22.92 35.48
N SER A 315 7.76 22.98 36.52
CA SER A 315 6.31 22.89 36.36
C SER A 315 5.80 23.97 35.42
N LYS A 316 6.37 25.18 35.47
CA LYS A 316 5.97 26.28 34.58
C LYS A 316 6.40 26.05 33.13
N VAL A 317 7.61 25.55 32.90
CA VAL A 317 8.10 25.23 31.55
C VAL A 317 7.22 24.12 30.93
N VAL A 318 6.99 23.03 31.67
CA VAL A 318 6.11 21.93 31.21
C VAL A 318 4.68 22.42 30.98
N GLU A 319 4.14 23.27 31.85
CA GLU A 319 2.82 23.89 31.67
C GLU A 319 2.75 24.70 30.36
N ILE A 320 3.79 25.47 30.01
CA ILE A 320 3.82 26.21 28.75
C ILE A 320 3.80 25.26 27.55
N PHE A 321 4.61 24.20 27.56
CA PHE A 321 4.55 23.17 26.52
C PHE A 321 3.16 22.54 26.43
N ALA A 322 2.53 22.21 27.57
CA ALA A 322 1.21 21.58 27.61
C ALA A 322 0.08 22.49 27.09
N ILE A 323 0.15 23.78 27.38
CA ILE A 323 -0.85 24.77 26.94
C ILE A 323 -0.75 25.02 25.43
N HIS A 324 0.48 25.10 24.90
CA HIS A 324 0.72 25.58 23.55
C HIS A 324 0.96 24.48 22.52
N THR A 325 1.24 23.23 22.95
CA THR A 325 1.36 22.11 22.02
C THR A 325 0.01 21.77 21.40
N PRO A 326 -0.07 21.58 20.07
CA PRO A 326 -1.31 21.22 19.39
C PRO A 326 -1.92 19.94 19.96
N THR A 327 -3.22 19.99 20.26
CA THR A 327 -3.93 18.81 20.77
C THR A 327 -4.13 17.75 19.68
N PRO A 328 -4.31 16.46 20.03
CA PRO A 328 -4.62 15.40 19.06
C PRO A 328 -5.84 15.72 18.17
N THR A 329 -6.84 16.40 18.71
CA THR A 329 -8.02 16.84 17.96
C THR A 329 -7.67 17.92 16.94
N ALA A 330 -6.82 18.88 17.30
CA ALA A 330 -6.35 19.91 16.37
C ALA A 330 -5.49 19.31 15.25
N ILE A 331 -4.63 18.34 15.56
CA ILE A 331 -3.81 17.62 14.56
C ILE A 331 -4.72 16.88 13.59
N ARG A 332 -5.74 16.14 14.06
CA ARG A 332 -6.65 15.40 13.20
C ARG A 332 -7.45 16.29 12.23
N ALA A 333 -7.83 17.49 12.66
CA ALA A 333 -8.63 18.41 11.85
C ALA A 333 -7.87 19.10 10.69
N GLN A 334 -6.56 18.90 10.54
CA GLN A 334 -5.78 19.62 9.52
C GLN A 334 -6.10 19.23 8.07
N HIS A 335 -6.90 18.19 7.84
CA HIS A 335 -7.45 17.89 6.50
C HIS A 335 -8.53 18.88 6.07
N ASP A 336 -9.15 19.60 7.00
CA ASP A 336 -10.27 20.48 6.69
C ASP A 336 -9.86 21.60 5.74
N GLY A 337 -10.61 21.74 4.64
CA GLY A 337 -10.35 22.74 3.62
C GLY A 337 -9.10 22.51 2.77
N VAL A 338 -8.43 21.35 2.87
CA VAL A 338 -7.38 20.96 1.92
C VAL A 338 -8.04 20.34 0.67
N PRO A 339 -7.74 20.83 -0.54
CA PRO A 339 -8.25 20.20 -1.76
C PRO A 339 -7.54 18.86 -2.02
N ILE A 340 -8.30 17.85 -2.45
CA ILE A 340 -7.75 16.51 -2.74
C ILE A 340 -6.76 16.56 -3.91
N GLY A 341 -6.98 17.49 -4.85
CA GLY A 341 -6.13 17.64 -6.02
C GLY A 341 -6.31 16.47 -6.99
N VAL A 342 -5.22 16.07 -7.64
CA VAL A 342 -5.22 15.06 -8.70
C VAL A 342 -4.48 13.80 -8.30
N GLU A 343 -4.92 12.68 -8.83
CA GLU A 343 -4.22 11.39 -8.76
C GLU A 343 -2.79 11.53 -9.33
N ASN A 344 -1.83 10.85 -8.69
CA ASN A 344 -0.46 10.75 -9.18
C ASN A 344 -0.42 10.17 -10.60
N ASN A 345 0.37 10.78 -11.49
CA ASN A 345 0.50 10.38 -12.88
C ASN A 345 0.86 8.90 -13.07
N ASP A 346 1.70 8.34 -12.19
CA ASP A 346 2.09 6.93 -12.28
C ASP A 346 0.92 5.99 -12.00
N VAL A 347 0.12 6.30 -10.97
CA VAL A 347 -1.10 5.56 -10.63
C VAL A 347 -2.16 5.73 -11.71
N ALA A 348 -2.33 6.94 -12.25
CA ALA A 348 -3.23 7.21 -13.36
C ALA A 348 -2.83 6.44 -14.64
N ALA A 349 -1.52 6.25 -14.88
CA ALA A 349 -1.04 5.44 -16.00
C ALA A 349 -1.31 3.95 -15.77
N GLU A 350 -1.04 3.43 -14.57
CA GLU A 350 -1.33 2.05 -14.18
C GLU A 350 -2.83 1.73 -14.27
N ARG A 351 -3.69 2.65 -13.81
CA ARG A 351 -5.15 2.55 -13.94
C ARG A 351 -5.57 2.37 -15.39
N ARG A 352 -5.06 3.20 -16.31
CA ARG A 352 -5.35 3.08 -17.75
C ARG A 352 -4.85 1.76 -18.33
N GLU A 353 -3.68 1.28 -17.90
CA GLU A 353 -3.15 -0.01 -18.35
C GLU A 353 -4.05 -1.17 -17.90
N LEU A 354 -4.44 -1.20 -16.62
CA LEU A 354 -5.34 -2.21 -16.06
C LEU A 354 -6.72 -2.19 -16.70
N GLN A 355 -7.28 -1.00 -16.98
CA GLN A 355 -8.53 -0.87 -17.72
C GLN A 355 -8.44 -1.45 -19.13
N ASN A 356 -7.36 -1.15 -19.87
CA ASN A 356 -7.14 -1.71 -21.20
C ASN A 356 -6.97 -3.23 -21.16
N ASP A 357 -6.27 -3.76 -20.17
CA ASP A 357 -6.11 -5.20 -19.98
C ASP A 357 -7.43 -5.88 -19.62
N LEU A 358 -8.24 -5.29 -18.74
CA LEU A 358 -9.58 -5.78 -18.42
C LEU A 358 -10.46 -5.89 -19.66
N VAL A 359 -10.41 -4.91 -20.56
CA VAL A 359 -11.14 -4.96 -21.84
C VAL A 359 -10.68 -6.15 -22.69
N LYS A 360 -9.37 -6.40 -22.80
CA LYS A 360 -8.83 -7.55 -23.56
C LYS A 360 -9.27 -8.88 -22.95
N VAL A 361 -9.19 -9.01 -21.63
CA VAL A 361 -9.60 -10.24 -20.92
C VAL A 361 -11.10 -10.47 -21.07
N LYS A 362 -11.91 -9.42 -20.98
CA LYS A 362 -13.36 -9.49 -21.23
C LYS A 362 -13.68 -9.93 -22.65
N GLN A 363 -13.01 -9.36 -23.65
CA GLN A 363 -13.18 -9.78 -25.05
C GLN A 363 -12.79 -11.25 -25.26
N ALA A 364 -11.73 -11.73 -24.59
CA ALA A 364 -11.35 -13.13 -24.63
C ALA A 364 -12.42 -14.04 -23.98
N GLN A 365 -12.98 -13.61 -22.84
CA GLN A 365 -14.09 -14.29 -22.19
C GLN A 365 -15.31 -14.38 -23.12
N ASP A 366 -15.74 -13.25 -23.68
CA ASP A 366 -16.91 -13.16 -24.57
C ASP A 366 -16.71 -14.02 -25.82
N GLY A 367 -15.52 -13.97 -26.42
CA GLY A 367 -15.16 -14.79 -27.58
C GLY A 367 -15.19 -16.29 -27.28
N MET A 368 -14.71 -16.71 -26.10
CA MET A 368 -14.83 -18.10 -25.65
C MET A 368 -16.28 -18.50 -25.41
N CYS A 369 -17.06 -17.64 -24.77
CA CYS A 369 -18.47 -17.93 -24.49
C CYS A 369 -19.27 -18.09 -25.78
N ALA A 370 -19.02 -17.23 -26.78
CA ALA A 370 -19.61 -17.33 -28.10
C ALA A 370 -19.16 -18.60 -28.85
N ALA A 371 -17.87 -18.94 -28.81
CA ALA A 371 -17.33 -20.09 -29.53
C ALA A 371 -17.82 -21.44 -28.97
N PHE A 372 -18.05 -21.53 -27.66
CA PHE A 372 -18.44 -22.77 -26.99
C PHE A 372 -19.89 -22.79 -26.46
N GLY A 373 -20.68 -21.75 -26.74
CA GLY A 373 -22.07 -21.64 -26.29
C GLY A 373 -22.21 -21.67 -24.76
N VAL A 374 -21.26 -21.07 -24.04
CA VAL A 374 -21.24 -21.04 -22.57
C VAL A 374 -22.28 -20.02 -22.08
N THR A 375 -23.15 -20.44 -21.16
CA THR A 375 -24.17 -19.56 -20.58
C THR A 375 -23.63 -18.78 -19.38
N GLU A 376 -24.31 -17.70 -18.98
CA GLU A 376 -23.98 -16.97 -17.76
C GLU A 376 -24.08 -17.85 -16.50
N GLU A 377 -25.00 -18.81 -16.50
CA GLU A 377 -25.16 -19.80 -15.42
C GLU A 377 -23.92 -20.71 -15.29
N GLU A 378 -23.35 -21.15 -16.42
CA GLU A 378 -22.09 -21.91 -16.42
C GLU A 378 -20.93 -21.05 -15.88
N ILE A 379 -20.87 -19.77 -16.26
CA ILE A 379 -19.85 -18.84 -15.74
C ILE A 379 -20.01 -18.64 -14.23
N ALA A 380 -21.24 -18.47 -13.75
CA ALA A 380 -21.54 -18.33 -12.33
C ALA A 380 -21.18 -19.60 -11.54
N ALA A 381 -21.46 -20.78 -12.09
CA ALA A 381 -21.06 -22.06 -11.49
C ALA A 381 -19.53 -22.19 -11.43
N LEU A 382 -18.81 -21.81 -12.50
CA LEU A 382 -17.34 -21.82 -12.49
C LEU A 382 -16.75 -20.83 -11.50
N ARG A 383 -17.36 -19.66 -11.32
CA ARG A 383 -16.99 -18.69 -10.28
C ARG A 383 -17.17 -19.31 -8.89
N ALA A 384 -18.32 -19.95 -8.63
CA ALA A 384 -18.60 -20.62 -7.36
C ALA A 384 -17.66 -21.81 -7.09
N GLU A 385 -17.28 -22.59 -8.12
CA GLU A 385 -16.28 -23.65 -7.96
C GLU A 385 -14.90 -23.11 -7.59
N LEU A 386 -14.52 -21.96 -8.17
CA LEU A 386 -13.29 -21.28 -7.79
C LEU A 386 -13.39 -20.65 -6.39
N ASP A 387 -14.60 -20.36 -5.88
CA ASP A 387 -14.81 -19.90 -4.50
C ASP A 387 -14.63 -21.00 -3.45
N ILE A 388 -14.77 -22.28 -3.83
CA ILE A 388 -14.68 -23.44 -2.92
C ILE A 388 -13.27 -24.08 -2.96
N GLY A 389 -12.49 -23.81 -4.02
CA GLY A 389 -11.22 -24.47 -4.30
C GLY A 389 -9.95 -23.77 -3.79
N ASP A 390 -10.07 -22.56 -3.25
CA ASP A 390 -9.02 -21.79 -2.56
C ASP A 390 -9.27 -21.77 -1.05
#